data_AF-A0A7S4E9P2-F1
#
_entry.id   AF-A0A7S4E9P2-F1
#
_cell.length_a   1.000
_cell.length_b   1.000
_cell.length_c   1.000
_cell.angle_alpha   90.00
_cell.angle_beta   90.00
_cell.angle_gamma   90.00
#
_symmetry.space_group_name_H-M   'P 1'
#
loop_
_entity.id
_entity.type
_entity.pdbx_description
1 polymer ?
#
loop_
_entity_poly.entity_id
_entity_poly.type
_entity_poly.pdbx_seq_one_letter_code
_entity_poly.pdbx_strand_id
1 'polypeptide(L)'
;SAAEATYGHISTWATGGVTDMEELFEDASSFNEDIGEWDISGVTTMEDMFRGASAFDQDLGWCVDDDVDLDDAFDDTPCESTSCGVKQGALEENGNCQSTGALASDGARTLSAALFPIVLFLLF
;
A
#
# COMPACT_ATOMS: atom_id res chain seq x y z
N SER A 1 -14.49 8.51 -16.15
CA SER A 1 -15.91 8.08 -16.19
C SER A 1 -16.83 9.18 -15.62
N ALA A 2 -18.16 8.99 -15.56
CA ALA A 2 -19.05 9.98 -14.91
C ALA A 2 -18.77 10.15 -13.40
N ALA A 3 -18.32 9.08 -12.74
CA ALA A 3 -17.89 9.10 -11.35
C ALA A 3 -16.61 9.94 -11.20
N GLU A 4 -15.61 9.74 -12.05
CA GLU A 4 -14.36 10.51 -12.05
C GLU A 4 -14.58 12.01 -12.24
N ALA A 5 -15.53 12.40 -13.10
CA ALA A 5 -15.89 13.81 -13.29
C ALA A 5 -16.58 14.44 -12.07
N THR A 6 -17.13 13.62 -11.17
CA THR A 6 -17.90 14.08 -10.01
C THR A 6 -17.07 14.01 -8.71
N TYR A 7 -16.25 12.97 -8.56
CA TYR A 7 -15.54 12.64 -7.33
C TYR A 7 -14.01 12.66 -7.47
N GLY A 8 -13.51 12.97 -8.67
CA GLY A 8 -12.09 12.85 -8.98
C GLY A 8 -11.66 11.40 -9.18
N HIS A 9 -10.41 11.23 -9.58
CA HIS A 9 -9.78 9.92 -9.68
C HIS A 9 -9.61 9.31 -8.28
N ILE A 10 -9.77 7.99 -8.16
CA ILE A 10 -9.76 7.29 -6.88
C ILE A 10 -8.44 7.47 -6.11
N SER A 11 -7.33 7.59 -6.85
CA SER A 11 -6.00 7.88 -6.29
C SER A 11 -5.89 9.22 -5.54
N THR A 12 -6.88 10.12 -5.68
CA THR A 12 -6.87 11.46 -5.07
C THR A 12 -7.84 11.61 -3.89
N TRP A 13 -8.51 10.53 -3.51
CA TRP A 13 -9.49 10.56 -2.43
C TRP A 13 -8.81 10.81 -1.07
N ALA A 14 -9.44 11.63 -0.24
CA ALA A 14 -8.97 11.92 1.11
C ALA A 14 -9.53 10.86 2.09
N THR A 15 -8.69 9.91 2.49
CA THR A 15 -9.09 8.75 3.32
C THR A 15 -8.68 8.84 4.79
N GLY A 16 -7.95 9.88 5.22
CA GLY A 16 -7.36 9.96 6.56
C GLY A 16 -8.33 10.04 7.75
N GLY A 17 -9.64 10.00 7.51
CA GLY A 17 -10.67 9.87 8.54
C GLY A 17 -11.46 8.56 8.48
N VAL A 18 -11.10 7.66 7.57
CA VAL A 18 -11.75 6.37 7.38
C VAL A 18 -11.14 5.36 8.36
N THR A 19 -11.99 4.69 9.12
CA THR A 19 -11.58 3.65 10.08
C THR A 19 -11.87 2.24 9.58
N ASP A 20 -12.75 2.13 8.59
CA ASP A 20 -13.31 0.88 8.13
C ASP A 20 -13.27 0.89 6.59
N MET A 21 -12.53 -0.07 6.03
CA MET A 21 -12.40 -0.27 4.59
C MET A 21 -12.79 -1.70 4.20
N GLU A 22 -13.63 -2.36 5.01
CA GLU A 22 -14.12 -3.71 4.73
C GLU A 22 -14.78 -3.81 3.34
N GLU A 23 -14.51 -4.91 2.63
CA GLU A 23 -15.14 -5.30 1.35
C GLU A 23 -15.09 -4.26 0.20
N LEU A 24 -14.29 -3.18 0.31
CA LEU A 24 -14.40 -2.01 -0.58
C LEU A 24 -14.21 -2.35 -2.08
N PHE A 25 -13.43 -3.38 -2.37
CA PHE A 25 -13.15 -3.93 -3.70
C PHE A 25 -13.34 -5.45 -3.77
N GLU A 26 -14.18 -6.02 -2.89
CA GLU A 26 -14.53 -7.43 -2.95
C GLU A 26 -15.11 -7.78 -4.34
N ASP A 27 -14.65 -8.88 -4.93
CA ASP A 27 -14.98 -9.41 -6.25
C ASP A 27 -14.76 -8.41 -7.41
N ALA A 28 -14.04 -7.31 -7.17
CA ALA A 28 -13.69 -6.33 -8.20
C ALA A 28 -12.55 -6.85 -9.08
N SER A 29 -12.78 -7.96 -9.76
CA SER A 29 -11.80 -8.71 -10.58
C SER A 29 -11.06 -7.91 -11.66
N SER A 30 -11.52 -6.71 -11.99
CA SER A 30 -10.87 -5.79 -12.95
C SER A 30 -10.22 -4.56 -12.32
N PHE A 31 -10.32 -4.40 -11.00
CA PHE A 31 -9.73 -3.30 -10.26
C PHE A 31 -8.20 -3.42 -10.26
N ASN A 32 -7.52 -2.36 -10.68
CA ASN A 32 -6.06 -2.28 -10.71
C ASN A 32 -5.58 -0.82 -10.67
N GLU A 33 -6.28 0.04 -9.91
CA GLU A 33 -5.95 1.46 -9.83
C GLU A 33 -4.93 1.71 -8.71
N ASP A 34 -3.99 2.61 -8.95
CA ASP A 34 -3.02 3.05 -7.93
C ASP A 34 -3.73 3.85 -6.84
N ILE A 35 -3.68 3.33 -5.61
CA ILE A 35 -4.22 3.95 -4.40
C ILE A 35 -3.14 4.07 -3.30
N GLY A 36 -1.86 3.97 -3.65
CA GLY A 36 -0.77 4.03 -2.67
C GLY A 36 -0.70 5.33 -1.86
N GLU A 37 -1.28 6.42 -2.40
CA GLU A 37 -1.37 7.73 -1.73
C GLU A 37 -2.49 7.83 -0.68
N TRP A 38 -3.28 6.78 -0.48
CA TRP A 38 -4.30 6.78 0.58
C TRP A 38 -3.67 6.81 1.98
N ASP A 39 -4.22 7.67 2.83
CA ASP A 39 -3.91 7.69 4.25
C ASP A 39 -4.75 6.63 4.95
N ILE A 40 -4.08 5.54 5.39
CA ILE A 40 -4.68 4.42 6.12
C ILE A 40 -4.37 4.46 7.62
N SER A 41 -3.78 5.55 8.13
CA SER A 41 -3.32 5.63 9.53
C SER A 41 -4.43 5.55 10.58
N GLY A 42 -5.68 5.81 10.17
CA GLY A 42 -6.86 5.68 11.01
C GLY A 42 -7.63 4.37 10.85
N VAL A 43 -7.24 3.50 9.91
CA VAL A 43 -7.97 2.28 9.56
C VAL A 43 -7.74 1.22 10.64
N THR A 44 -8.81 0.52 11.02
CA THR A 44 -8.80 -0.57 11.99
C THR A 44 -9.23 -1.91 11.40
N THR A 45 -9.89 -1.92 10.25
CA THR A 45 -10.26 -3.14 9.52
C THR A 45 -10.20 -2.92 8.01
N MET A 46 -9.72 -3.93 7.30
CA MET A 46 -9.69 -4.09 5.85
C MET A 46 -10.13 -5.51 5.45
N GLU A 47 -10.95 -6.17 6.28
CA GLU A 47 -11.49 -7.51 6.02
C GLU A 47 -12.07 -7.59 4.60
N ASP A 48 -11.72 -8.66 3.87
CA ASP A 48 -12.17 -8.92 2.49
C ASP A 48 -11.94 -7.78 1.47
N MET A 49 -11.17 -6.73 1.80
CA MET A 49 -11.13 -5.47 1.03
C MET A 49 -10.82 -5.66 -0.46
N PHE A 50 -9.89 -6.56 -0.81
CA PHE A 50 -9.54 -6.88 -2.20
C PHE A 50 -9.89 -8.31 -2.58
N ARG A 51 -10.61 -9.07 -1.75
CA ARG A 51 -10.88 -10.48 -2.03
C ARG A 51 -11.46 -10.67 -3.44
N GLY A 52 -10.85 -11.53 -4.25
CA GLY A 52 -11.29 -11.78 -5.63
C GLY A 52 -10.93 -10.67 -6.64
N ALA A 53 -10.20 -9.61 -6.25
CA ALA A 53 -9.64 -8.60 -7.13
C ALA A 53 -8.43 -9.13 -7.92
N SER A 54 -8.67 -10.15 -8.73
CA SER A 54 -7.64 -10.93 -9.44
C SER A 54 -6.75 -10.16 -10.42
N ALA A 55 -7.14 -8.96 -10.85
CA ALA A 55 -6.32 -8.09 -11.70
C ALA A 55 -5.48 -7.06 -10.93
N PHE A 56 -5.62 -6.99 -9.61
CA PHE A 56 -4.95 -5.99 -8.78
C PHE A 56 -3.45 -6.32 -8.63
N ASP A 57 -2.61 -5.42 -9.12
CA ASP A 57 -1.15 -5.57 -9.21
C ASP A 57 -0.46 -4.20 -8.98
N GLN A 58 -0.79 -3.53 -7.87
CA GLN A 58 -0.22 -2.24 -7.50
C GLN A 58 0.67 -2.35 -6.26
N ASP A 59 1.80 -1.62 -6.25
CA ASP A 59 2.58 -1.40 -5.04
C ASP A 59 1.94 -0.26 -4.25
N LEU A 60 1.36 -0.59 -3.10
CA LEU A 60 0.64 0.38 -2.28
C LEU A 60 1.57 1.21 -1.38
N GLY A 61 2.77 0.71 -1.06
CA GLY A 61 3.67 1.38 -0.12
C GLY A 61 3.11 1.58 1.31
N TRP A 62 1.92 1.06 1.60
CA TRP A 62 1.25 1.18 2.89
C TRP A 62 1.98 0.40 3.99
N CYS A 63 2.04 0.98 5.18
CA CYS A 63 2.41 0.27 6.40
C CYS A 63 1.12 0.08 7.21
N VAL A 64 0.68 -1.17 7.35
CA VAL A 64 -0.49 -1.53 8.14
C VAL A 64 -0.04 -1.82 9.56
N ASP A 65 -0.77 -1.30 10.55
CA ASP A 65 -0.47 -1.55 11.97
C ASP A 65 -0.80 -3.02 12.33
N ASP A 66 -0.10 -3.58 13.33
CA ASP A 66 -0.30 -4.96 13.78
C ASP A 66 -1.73 -5.20 14.33
N ASP A 67 -2.42 -4.13 14.74
CA ASP A 67 -3.79 -4.17 15.28
C ASP A 67 -4.90 -4.09 14.20
N VAL A 68 -4.56 -3.92 12.91
CA VAL A 68 -5.55 -3.85 11.83
C VAL A 68 -6.00 -5.23 11.40
N ASP A 69 -7.31 -5.43 11.30
CA ASP A 69 -7.87 -6.67 10.77
C ASP A 69 -7.68 -6.76 9.24
N LEU A 70 -7.03 -7.83 8.80
CA LEU A 70 -6.73 -8.12 7.40
C LEU A 70 -7.28 -9.50 6.99
N ASP A 71 -8.22 -10.06 7.76
CA ASP A 71 -8.80 -11.37 7.47
C ASP A 71 -9.32 -11.41 6.02
N ASP A 72 -8.85 -12.40 5.26
CA ASP A 72 -9.14 -12.62 3.83
C ASP A 72 -8.97 -11.38 2.90
N ALA A 73 -8.34 -10.29 3.37
CA ALA A 73 -8.29 -8.99 2.67
C ALA A 73 -7.67 -9.08 1.26
N PHE A 74 -6.80 -10.07 1.05
CA PHE A 74 -6.09 -10.31 -0.20
C PHE A 74 -6.33 -11.72 -0.77
N ASP A 75 -7.35 -12.43 -0.29
CA ASP A 75 -7.69 -13.77 -0.80
C ASP A 75 -8.05 -13.71 -2.30
N ASP A 76 -7.57 -14.68 -3.07
CA ASP A 76 -7.73 -14.69 -4.54
C ASP A 76 -7.21 -13.41 -5.25
N THR A 77 -6.24 -12.71 -4.63
CA THR A 77 -5.52 -11.58 -5.23
C THR A 77 -4.05 -11.89 -5.51
N PRO A 78 -3.42 -11.23 -6.50
CA PRO A 78 -1.97 -11.33 -6.73
C PRO A 78 -1.08 -10.63 -5.68
N CYS A 79 -1.64 -10.10 -4.59
CA CYS A 79 -0.93 -9.37 -3.53
C CYS A 79 -1.01 -10.14 -2.20
N GLU A 80 -0.03 -9.96 -1.29
CA GLU A 80 -0.24 -10.22 0.15
C GLU A 80 0.31 -9.05 0.97
N SER A 81 -0.31 -8.80 2.13
CA SER A 81 0.16 -7.84 3.12
C SER A 81 1.35 -8.39 3.91
N THR A 82 2.33 -7.52 4.19
CA THR A 82 3.32 -7.77 5.24
C THR A 82 3.25 -6.65 6.28
N SER A 83 3.70 -6.92 7.51
CA SER A 83 3.68 -5.96 8.63
C SER A 83 4.43 -4.65 8.35
N CYS A 84 5.23 -4.57 7.28
CA CYS A 84 5.48 -3.29 6.60
C CYS A 84 5.60 -3.47 5.08
N GLY A 85 4.54 -3.11 4.37
CA GLY A 85 4.50 -3.10 2.90
C GLY A 85 3.60 -4.18 2.32
N VAL A 86 2.56 -3.76 1.61
CA VAL A 86 1.95 -4.58 0.55
C VAL A 86 2.85 -4.41 -0.67
N LYS A 87 3.54 -5.48 -1.10
CA LYS A 87 4.47 -5.43 -2.24
C LYS A 87 4.21 -6.59 -3.19
N GLN A 88 4.44 -6.34 -4.48
CA GLN A 88 4.38 -7.34 -5.53
C GLN A 88 5.30 -8.53 -5.22
N GLY A 89 4.72 -9.73 -5.11
CA GLY A 89 5.46 -10.98 -4.98
C GLY A 89 5.88 -11.50 -6.36
N ALA A 90 7.16 -11.88 -6.51
CA ALA A 90 7.60 -12.62 -7.69
C ALA A 90 6.87 -13.97 -7.76
N LEU A 91 6.25 -14.24 -8.90
CA LEU A 91 5.47 -15.45 -9.17
C LEU A 91 6.35 -16.71 -9.04
N GLU A 92 6.10 -17.57 -8.04
CA GLU A 92 6.47 -18.99 -8.10
C GLU A 92 5.22 -19.89 -8.17
N GLU A 93 5.41 -21.12 -8.67
CA GLU A 93 4.44 -22.03 -9.35
C GLU A 93 3.13 -22.41 -8.61
N ASN A 94 2.76 -21.77 -7.50
CA ASN A 94 1.51 -21.96 -6.77
C ASN A 94 0.68 -20.67 -6.58
N GLY A 95 1.14 -19.51 -7.07
CA GLY A 95 0.34 -18.28 -7.09
C GLY A 95 0.21 -17.54 -5.75
N ASN A 96 1.02 -17.88 -4.74
CA ASN A 96 1.09 -17.12 -3.48
C ASN A 96 2.23 -16.10 -3.49
N CYS A 97 1.99 -14.97 -2.83
CA CYS A 97 2.97 -13.89 -2.65
C CYS A 97 4.01 -14.24 -1.59
N GLN A 98 5.29 -13.89 -1.82
CA GLN A 98 6.36 -14.04 -0.82
C GLN A 98 6.91 -12.70 -0.36
N SER A 99 7.15 -12.58 0.95
CA SER A 99 7.89 -11.46 1.54
C SER A 99 9.28 -11.34 0.93
N THR A 100 9.59 -10.20 0.32
CA THR A 100 11.00 -9.86 0.06
C THR A 100 11.62 -9.51 1.40
N GLY A 101 12.47 -10.41 1.90
CA GLY A 101 13.03 -10.34 3.24
C GLY A 101 13.60 -8.98 3.62
N ALA A 102 12.96 -8.34 4.60
CA ALA A 102 13.55 -7.29 5.41
C ALA A 102 12.97 -7.30 6.84
N LEU A 103 13.05 -8.45 7.52
CA LEU A 103 13.45 -8.44 8.93
C LEU A 103 14.89 -8.92 9.00
N ALA A 104 15.81 -8.10 8.45
CA ALA A 104 17.11 -8.02 9.08
C ALA A 104 16.87 -7.32 10.42
N SER A 105 16.85 -8.12 11.48
CA SER A 105 17.23 -7.67 12.81
C SER A 105 18.53 -6.88 12.70
N ASP A 106 18.46 -5.55 12.58
CA ASP A 106 19.39 -4.62 13.21
C ASP A 106 19.02 -3.19 12.85
N GLY A 107 18.99 -2.35 13.88
CA GLY A 107 18.46 -1.00 13.82
C GLY A 107 19.24 -0.07 12.89
N ALA A 108 18.51 0.71 12.11
CA ALA A 108 18.92 2.07 11.78
C ALA A 108 17.70 2.85 11.27
N ARG A 109 17.18 3.75 12.11
CA ARG A 109 16.61 4.99 11.60
C ARG A 109 17.71 5.70 10.82
N THR A 110 17.74 5.58 9.50
CA THR A 110 18.55 6.48 8.68
C THR A 110 17.70 7.69 8.32
N LEU A 111 17.82 8.72 9.16
CA LEU A 111 17.59 10.10 8.76
C LEU A 111 18.49 10.36 7.54
N SER A 112 17.90 10.41 6.34
CA SER A 112 18.63 10.90 5.16
C SER A 112 18.78 12.41 5.30
N ALA A 113 19.88 12.81 5.92
CA ALA A 113 20.45 14.13 5.81
C ALA A 113 20.87 14.34 4.35
N ALA A 114 20.03 15.00 3.56
CA ALA A 114 20.44 15.61 2.31
C ALA A 114 21.43 16.74 2.63
N LEU A 115 22.71 16.38 2.68
CA LEU A 115 23.84 17.29 2.63
C LEU A 115 23.82 17.99 1.28
N PHE A 116 23.24 19.19 1.23
CA PHE A 116 23.49 20.14 0.15
C PHE A 116 25.00 20.38 0.07
N PRO A 117 25.66 20.16 -1.08
CA PRO A 117 27.07 20.43 -1.22
C PRO A 117 27.32 21.94 -1.12
N ILE A 118 28.11 22.28 -0.11
CA ILE A 118 28.74 23.59 0.11
C ILE A 118 29.56 23.95 -1.15
N VAL A 119 29.03 24.85 -1.97
CA VAL A 119 29.86 25.65 -2.88
C VAL A 119 30.41 26.81 -2.07
N LEU A 120 31.62 26.60 -1.55
CA LEU A 120 32.45 27.64 -0.95
C LEU A 120 32.96 28.55 -2.08
N PHE A 121 32.34 29.72 -2.26
CA PHE A 121 32.98 30.86 -2.92
C PHE A 121 33.10 32.00 -1.90
N LEU A 122 34.32 32.16 -1.40
CA LEU A 122 34.71 33.23 -0.49
C LEU A 122 34.68 34.58 -1.21
N LEU A 123 34.17 35.59 -0.51
CA LEU A 123 34.34 37.02 -0.86
C LEU A 123 35.81 37.42 -0.71
N PHE A 124 36.43 37.80 -1.83
CA PHE A 124 37.27 38.99 -1.98
C PHE A 124 37.09 39.53 -3.40
#